data_AF-A0A953KH47-F1
#
_entry.id   AF-A0A953KH47-F1
#
_cell.length_a   1.000
_cell.length_b   1.000
_cell.length_c   1.000
_cell.angle_alpha   90.00
_cell.angle_beta   90.00
_cell.angle_gamma   90.00
#
_symmetry.space_group_name_H-M   'P 1'
#
loop_
_entity.id
_entity.type
_entity.pdbx_description
1 polymer ?
#
loop_
_entity_poly.entity_id
_entity_poly.type
_entity_poly.pdbx_seq_one_letter_code
_entity_poly.pdbx_strand_id
1 'polypeptide(L)'
;MIFTHEQIKTFQDQGYAILPGLLNEQEVKYLRNFFHDLFASEYWKKSTFNSNSIINDIYRDFPELIDLIFKPKYILAAKELLGDQMVCVPECSVHYNRFFDWHRDTAIMEAQGFFTHKDKRHQLVQGGIYLQENKPEGGGLLLIPGTNRGKDRFIKHVYGSPAERTIQKISRAFHISISQRIEKKRKFIFATD
;
A
#
# COMPACT_ATOMS: atom_id res chain seq x y z
N MET A 1 5.22 6.43 23.28
CA MET A 1 5.34 5.14 22.60
C MET A 1 3.96 4.77 22.07
N ILE A 2 3.79 4.70 20.75
CA ILE A 2 2.54 4.33 20.08
C ILE A 2 2.49 2.82 19.87
N PHE A 3 3.60 2.22 19.46
CA PHE A 3 3.72 0.78 19.26
C PHE A 3 4.39 0.12 20.46
N THR A 4 3.86 -1.02 20.88
CA THR A 4 4.53 -1.91 21.82
C THR A 4 5.78 -2.53 21.18
N HIS A 5 6.71 -3.00 22.00
CA HIS A 5 7.89 -3.75 21.53
C HIS A 5 7.50 -4.97 20.67
N GLU A 6 6.39 -5.64 21.00
CA GLU A 6 5.88 -6.78 20.24
C GLU A 6 5.35 -6.35 18.85
N GLN A 7 4.66 -5.21 18.76
CA GLN A 7 4.21 -4.65 17.48
C GLN A 7 5.38 -4.23 16.60
N ILE A 8 6.43 -3.63 17.18
CA ILE A 8 7.66 -3.28 16.44
C ILE A 8 8.34 -4.55 15.93
N LYS A 9 8.46 -5.59 16.76
CA LYS A 9 9.02 -6.89 16.34
C LYS A 9 8.18 -7.53 15.24
N THR A 10 6.85 -7.47 15.37
CA THR A 10 5.91 -7.96 14.35
C THR A 10 6.10 -7.22 13.04
N PHE A 11 6.24 -5.90 13.06
CA PHE A 11 6.56 -5.11 11.87
C PHE A 11 7.87 -5.56 11.21
N GLN A 12 8.93 -5.74 12.01
CA GLN A 12 10.21 -6.18 11.50
C GLN A 12 10.18 -7.59 10.89
N ASP A 13 9.41 -8.51 11.47
CA ASP A 13 9.35 -9.91 11.06
C ASP A 13 8.32 -10.15 9.94
N GLN A 14 7.18 -9.48 10.01
CA GLN A 14 6.02 -9.69 9.14
C GLN A 14 5.91 -8.65 8.02
N GLY A 15 6.54 -7.49 8.17
CA GLY A 15 6.59 -6.43 7.16
C GLY A 15 5.42 -5.45 7.18
N TYR A 16 4.61 -5.41 8.24
CA TYR A 16 3.49 -4.48 8.37
C TYR A 16 3.20 -4.13 9.84
N ALA A 17 2.62 -2.95 10.05
CA ALA A 17 2.09 -2.48 11.33
C ALA A 17 0.73 -1.83 11.08
N ILE A 18 -0.17 -1.88 12.07
CA ILE A 18 -1.49 -1.25 12.00
C ILE A 18 -1.54 -0.16 13.07
N LEU A 19 -1.87 1.07 12.65
CA LEU A 19 -2.02 2.23 13.52
C LEU A 19 -3.50 2.61 13.64
N PRO A 20 -4.22 2.06 14.64
CA PRO A 20 -5.63 2.34 14.79
C PRO A 20 -5.87 3.78 15.25
N GLY A 21 -6.99 4.36 14.81
CA GLY A 21 -7.45 5.69 15.23
C GLY A 21 -6.47 6.80 14.90
N LEU A 22 -5.79 6.73 13.75
CA LEU A 22 -5.03 7.87 13.22
C LEU A 22 -5.96 9.05 12.90
N LEU A 23 -7.09 8.73 12.27
CA LEU A 23 -8.19 9.63 11.96
C LEU A 23 -9.39 9.29 12.83
N ASN A 24 -10.14 10.32 13.23
CA ASN A 24 -11.46 10.11 13.87
C ASN A 24 -12.57 9.97 12.81
N GLU A 25 -13.78 9.59 13.24
CA GLU A 25 -14.92 9.37 12.35
C GLU A 25 -15.29 10.61 11.51
N GLN A 26 -15.18 11.81 12.06
CA GLN A 26 -15.49 13.05 11.36
C GLN A 26 -14.47 13.34 10.26
N GLU A 27 -13.20 13.07 10.52
CA GLU A 27 -12.09 13.23 9.57
C GLU A 27 -12.18 12.21 8.43
N VAL A 28 -12.50 10.96 8.77
CA VAL A 28 -12.78 9.92 7.76
C VAL A 28 -13.96 10.36 6.89
N LYS A 29 -15.08 10.80 7.49
CA LYS A 29 -16.25 11.28 6.75
C LYS A 29 -15.93 12.47 5.85
N TYR A 30 -15.17 13.43 6.35
CA TYR A 30 -14.72 14.59 5.58
C TYR A 30 -13.90 14.17 4.36
N LEU A 31 -12.84 13.37 4.56
CA LEU A 31 -11.98 12.91 3.47
C LEU A 31 -12.72 12.05 2.44
N ARG A 32 -13.63 11.18 2.90
CA ARG A 32 -14.49 10.39 2.00
C ARG A 32 -15.31 11.28 1.07
N ASN A 33 -16.00 12.26 1.63
CA ASN A 33 -16.85 13.17 0.85
C ASN A 33 -15.99 14.00 -0.10
N PHE A 34 -14.88 14.56 0.41
CA PHE A 34 -13.94 15.34 -0.37
C PHE A 34 -13.45 14.58 -1.61
N PHE A 35 -12.94 13.35 -1.44
CA PHE A 35 -12.45 12.57 -2.58
C PHE A 35 -13.58 12.05 -3.47
N HIS A 36 -14.73 11.70 -2.91
CA HIS A 36 -15.90 11.31 -3.70
C HIS A 36 -16.30 12.44 -4.68
N ASP A 37 -16.41 13.68 -4.18
CA ASP A 37 -16.75 14.85 -4.99
C ASP A 37 -15.65 15.17 -6.01
N LEU A 38 -14.40 14.93 -5.64
CA LEU A 38 -13.25 15.08 -6.54
C LEU A 38 -13.30 14.10 -7.72
N PHE A 39 -13.66 12.84 -7.47
CA PHE A 39 -13.87 11.85 -8.55
C PHE A 39 -15.11 12.19 -9.38
N ALA A 40 -16.22 12.60 -8.75
CA ALA A 40 -17.47 12.95 -9.40
C ALA A 40 -17.37 14.18 -10.30
N SER A 41 -16.55 15.16 -9.93
CA SER A 41 -16.24 16.36 -10.73
C SER A 41 -15.29 16.09 -11.90
N GLU A 42 -14.87 14.83 -12.10
CA GLU A 42 -13.92 14.42 -13.12
C GLU A 42 -12.55 15.11 -13.02
N TYR A 43 -12.14 15.52 -11.82
CA TYR A 43 -10.85 16.19 -11.58
C TYR A 43 -9.67 15.36 -12.12
N TRP A 44 -9.79 14.04 -12.09
CA TRP A 44 -8.81 13.11 -12.64
C TRP A 44 -8.47 13.38 -14.12
N LYS A 45 -9.30 14.08 -14.89
CA LYS A 45 -8.99 14.47 -16.28
C LYS A 45 -7.90 15.55 -16.40
N LYS A 46 -7.50 16.20 -15.31
CA LYS A 46 -6.48 17.27 -15.31
C LYS A 46 -5.05 16.78 -15.55
N SER A 47 -4.79 15.48 -15.40
CA SER A 47 -3.45 14.90 -15.54
C SER A 47 -3.52 13.56 -16.27
N THR A 48 -2.55 13.31 -17.15
CA THR A 48 -2.39 12.02 -17.84
C THR A 48 -1.96 10.89 -16.91
N PHE A 49 -1.51 11.21 -15.69
CA PHE A 49 -1.13 10.23 -14.67
C PHE A 49 -2.33 9.78 -13.83
N ASN A 50 -3.47 10.48 -13.92
CA ASN A 50 -4.68 10.16 -13.18
C ASN A 50 -5.63 9.28 -14.01
N SER A 51 -6.61 8.69 -13.33
CA SER A 51 -7.74 8.01 -13.97
C SER A 51 -9.00 8.13 -13.12
N ASN A 52 -10.13 7.66 -13.62
CA ASN A 52 -11.39 7.60 -12.87
C ASN A 52 -11.34 6.73 -11.59
N SER A 53 -10.19 6.10 -11.28
CA SER A 53 -9.96 5.29 -10.08
C SER A 53 -8.69 5.68 -9.30
N ILE A 54 -7.90 6.64 -9.80
CA ILE A 54 -6.71 7.14 -9.13
C ILE A 54 -6.48 8.63 -9.37
N ILE A 55 -6.18 9.34 -8.30
CA ILE A 55 -5.66 10.71 -8.36
C ILE A 55 -4.33 10.71 -7.62
N ASN A 56 -3.25 11.13 -8.28
CA ASN A 56 -1.91 11.21 -7.74
C ASN A 56 -1.56 12.64 -7.30
N ASP A 57 -0.48 12.77 -6.54
CA ASP A 57 0.07 14.04 -6.07
C ASP A 57 -0.93 14.91 -5.29
N ILE A 58 -1.83 14.28 -4.51
CA ILE A 58 -2.91 15.00 -3.83
C ILE A 58 -2.40 16.11 -2.90
N TYR A 59 -1.20 15.99 -2.33
CA TYR A 59 -0.62 17.02 -1.47
C TYR A 59 -0.07 18.23 -2.23
N ARG A 60 0.24 18.08 -3.53
CA ARG A 60 0.59 19.21 -4.39
C ARG A 60 -0.65 20.04 -4.68
N ASP A 61 -1.74 19.36 -5.01
CA ASP A 61 -2.96 20.00 -5.49
C ASP A 61 -3.86 20.46 -4.32
N PHE A 62 -3.76 19.80 -3.16
CA PHE A 62 -4.52 20.03 -1.93
C PHE A 62 -3.59 19.99 -0.69
N PRO A 63 -2.71 20.99 -0.52
CA PRO A 63 -1.72 21.01 0.56
C PRO A 63 -2.34 21.01 1.96
N GLU A 64 -3.59 21.45 2.12
CA GLU A 64 -4.34 21.40 3.38
C GLU A 64 -4.52 19.96 3.92
N LEU A 65 -4.41 18.95 3.05
CA LEU A 65 -4.49 17.56 3.46
C LEU A 65 -3.24 17.10 4.21
N ILE A 66 -2.10 17.79 4.06
CA ILE A 66 -0.86 17.45 4.74
C ILE A 66 -1.06 17.47 6.25
N ASP A 67 -1.62 18.56 6.79
CA ASP A 67 -1.82 18.73 8.24
C ASP A 67 -2.85 17.73 8.80
N LEU A 68 -3.81 17.33 7.97
CA LEU A 68 -4.82 16.34 8.34
C LEU A 68 -4.23 14.92 8.43
N ILE A 69 -3.27 14.57 7.57
CA ILE A 69 -2.68 13.24 7.52
C ILE A 69 -1.43 13.12 8.40
N PHE A 70 -0.49 14.06 8.28
CA PHE A 70 0.81 14.04 8.97
C PHE A 70 0.71 14.61 10.40
N LYS A 71 -0.27 14.11 11.14
CA LYS A 71 -0.48 14.45 12.56
C LYS A 71 0.72 14.02 13.41
N PRO A 72 0.90 14.60 14.61
CA PRO A 72 1.93 14.15 15.55
C PRO A 72 1.93 12.64 15.81
N LYS A 73 0.73 12.02 15.83
CA LYS A 73 0.57 10.56 15.97
C LYS A 73 1.17 9.79 14.79
N TYR A 74 0.96 10.24 13.55
CA TYR A 74 1.55 9.62 12.35
C TYR A 74 3.08 9.71 12.39
N ILE A 75 3.60 10.92 12.65
CA ILE A 75 5.03 11.19 12.68
C ILE A 75 5.72 10.36 13.77
N LEU A 76 5.14 10.31 14.96
CA LEU A 76 5.68 9.52 16.06
C LEU A 76 5.67 8.02 15.73
N ALA A 77 4.59 7.51 15.15
CA ALA A 77 4.51 6.12 14.73
C ALA A 77 5.58 5.77 13.69
N ALA A 78 5.78 6.64 12.70
CA ALA A 78 6.82 6.45 11.69
C ALA A 78 8.23 6.49 12.29
N LYS A 79 8.51 7.40 13.23
CA LYS A 79 9.79 7.47 13.95
C LYS A 79 10.05 6.22 14.80
N GLU A 80 9.03 5.67 15.45
CA GLU A 80 9.18 4.45 16.23
C GLU A 80 9.53 3.23 15.36
N LEU A 81 9.07 3.20 14.09
CA LEU A 81 9.36 2.12 13.15
C LEU A 81 10.69 2.32 12.41
N LEU A 82 10.99 3.55 12.00
CA LEU A 82 12.08 3.88 11.06
C LEU A 82 13.27 4.58 11.71
N GLY A 83 13.11 5.09 12.93
CA GLY A 83 14.08 5.94 13.63
C GLY A 83 13.91 7.44 13.35
N ASP A 84 14.61 8.25 14.13
CA ASP A 84 14.48 9.71 14.09
C ASP A 84 15.01 10.38 12.81
N GLN A 85 15.90 9.70 12.08
CA GLN A 85 16.50 10.19 10.83
C GLN A 85 15.67 9.83 9.59
N MET A 86 14.41 9.43 9.77
CA MET A 86 13.53 9.11 8.64
C MET A 86 13.34 10.32 7.72
N VAL A 87 13.21 10.04 6.43
CA VAL A 87 12.83 11.03 5.42
C VAL A 87 11.47 10.63 4.87
N CYS A 88 10.53 11.58 4.88
CA CYS A 88 9.24 11.39 4.25
C CYS A 88 9.28 11.93 2.83
N VAL A 89 8.93 11.08 1.86
CA VAL A 89 8.61 11.51 0.50
C VAL A 89 7.09 11.64 0.45
N PRO A 90 6.51 12.86 0.38
CA PRO A 90 5.07 13.07 0.39
C PRO A 90 4.45 12.77 -0.99
N GLU A 91 4.81 11.63 -1.58
CA GLU A 91 4.14 11.09 -2.75
C GLU A 91 2.91 10.32 -2.28
N CYS A 92 1.75 10.66 -2.82
CA CYS A 92 0.50 10.06 -2.40
C CYS A 92 -0.47 9.93 -3.57
N SER A 93 -1.17 8.81 -3.57
CA SER A 93 -2.28 8.55 -4.47
C SER A 93 -3.51 8.16 -3.67
N VAL A 94 -4.67 8.58 -4.16
CA VAL A 94 -5.98 8.16 -3.64
C VAL A 94 -6.58 7.18 -4.61
N HIS A 95 -6.97 6.01 -4.11
CA HIS A 95 -7.56 4.94 -4.89
C HIS A 95 -9.07 4.88 -4.64
N TYR A 96 -9.84 4.84 -5.73
CA TYR A 96 -11.29 4.70 -5.68
C TYR A 96 -11.74 3.45 -6.43
N ASN A 97 -12.40 2.52 -5.73
CA ASN A 97 -12.89 1.23 -6.26
C ASN A 97 -11.84 0.47 -7.09
N ARG A 98 -10.59 0.46 -6.61
CA ARG A 98 -9.45 -0.12 -7.34
C ARG A 98 -8.96 -1.40 -6.68
N PHE A 99 -8.76 -2.42 -7.51
CA PHE A 99 -8.22 -3.72 -7.11
C PHE A 99 -6.95 -4.00 -7.90
N PHE A 100 -5.96 -4.59 -7.24
CA PHE A 100 -4.66 -4.92 -7.83
C PHE A 100 -4.40 -6.41 -7.74
N ASP A 101 -3.64 -6.91 -8.72
CA ASP A 101 -3.02 -8.21 -8.61
C ASP A 101 -1.87 -8.18 -7.59
N TRP A 102 -1.47 -9.35 -7.09
CA TRP A 102 -0.28 -9.48 -6.24
C TRP A 102 0.96 -8.88 -6.87
N HIS A 103 1.57 -7.94 -6.16
CA HIS A 103 2.82 -7.28 -6.54
C HIS A 103 3.60 -6.87 -5.29
N ARG A 104 4.80 -6.35 -5.51
CA ARG A 104 5.57 -5.59 -4.54
C ARG A 104 5.81 -4.20 -5.13
N ASP A 105 5.65 -3.14 -4.35
CA ASP A 105 5.83 -1.78 -4.85
C ASP A 105 7.27 -1.54 -5.36
N THR A 106 8.24 -2.19 -4.72
CA THR A 106 9.65 -2.14 -5.13
C THR A 106 10.02 -3.11 -6.26
N ALA A 107 9.06 -3.77 -6.91
CA ALA A 107 9.32 -4.73 -7.98
C ALA A 107 10.12 -4.11 -9.14
N ILE A 108 9.87 -2.83 -9.46
CA ILE A 108 10.63 -2.12 -10.51
C ILE A 108 12.07 -1.84 -10.09
N MET A 109 12.29 -1.50 -8.82
CA MET A 109 13.63 -1.30 -8.26
C MET A 109 14.41 -2.61 -8.35
N GLU A 110 13.79 -3.73 -7.96
CA GLU A 110 14.41 -5.06 -8.06
C GLU A 110 14.70 -5.46 -9.50
N ALA A 111 13.83 -5.10 -10.46
CA ALA A 111 14.00 -5.41 -11.87
C ALA A 111 15.20 -4.65 -12.47
N GLN A 112 15.50 -3.48 -11.92
CA GLN A 112 16.66 -2.66 -12.27
C GLN A 112 17.92 -3.02 -11.46
N GLY A 113 17.86 -4.02 -10.58
CA GLY A 113 18.98 -4.48 -9.77
C GLY A 113 19.20 -3.70 -8.46
N PHE A 114 18.26 -2.86 -8.06
CA PHE A 114 18.29 -2.15 -6.78
C PHE A 114 17.59 -2.97 -5.68
N PHE A 115 18.33 -3.25 -4.60
CA PHE A 115 17.87 -4.09 -3.49
C PHE A 115 18.01 -3.43 -2.12
N THR A 116 18.22 -2.11 -2.08
CA THR A 116 18.46 -1.36 -0.83
C THR A 116 17.33 -1.54 0.18
N HIS A 117 16.07 -1.62 -0.27
CA HIS A 117 14.89 -1.88 0.57
C HIS A 117 14.90 -3.23 1.31
N LYS A 118 15.82 -4.16 0.97
CA LYS A 118 15.99 -5.44 1.66
C LYS A 118 16.96 -5.37 2.83
N ASP A 119 17.81 -4.34 2.90
CA ASP A 119 18.73 -4.13 4.01
C ASP A 119 17.94 -3.64 5.24
N LYS A 120 18.15 -4.27 6.39
CA LYS A 120 17.50 -3.88 7.65
C LYS A 120 17.83 -2.45 8.09
N ARG A 121 18.96 -1.91 7.60
CA ARG A 121 19.43 -0.53 7.85
C ARG A 121 18.78 0.50 6.92
N HIS A 122 18.22 0.05 5.79
CA HIS A 122 17.62 0.92 4.78
C HIS A 122 16.16 0.50 4.57
N GLN A 123 15.30 0.94 5.48
CA GLN A 123 13.89 0.60 5.46
C GLN A 123 13.11 1.58 4.60
N LEU A 124 12.35 1.05 3.65
CA LEU A 124 11.35 1.79 2.90
C LEU A 124 9.98 1.31 3.36
N VAL A 125 9.14 2.24 3.80
CA VAL A 125 7.79 1.96 4.27
C VAL A 125 6.81 2.82 3.50
N GLN A 126 5.76 2.17 3.01
CA GLN A 126 4.61 2.83 2.43
C GLN A 126 3.46 2.82 3.45
N GLY A 127 2.85 3.99 3.66
CA GLY A 127 1.66 4.15 4.49
C GLY A 127 0.40 4.05 3.63
N GLY A 128 -0.60 3.32 4.12
CA GLY A 128 -1.95 3.33 3.58
C GLY A 128 -2.93 3.83 4.64
N ILE A 129 -3.88 4.67 4.25
CA ILE A 129 -4.91 5.19 5.14
C ILE A 129 -6.27 4.70 4.64
N TYR A 130 -6.97 3.98 5.50
CA TYR A 130 -8.31 3.51 5.19
C TYR A 130 -9.32 4.61 5.43
N LEU A 131 -10.00 5.00 4.35
CA LEU A 131 -11.14 5.89 4.41
C LEU A 131 -12.45 5.11 4.38
N GLN A 132 -12.43 3.78 4.47
CA GLN A 132 -13.61 2.93 4.44
C GLN A 132 -13.37 1.70 5.30
N GLU A 133 -14.46 1.11 5.79
CA GLU A 133 -14.39 -0.19 6.45
C GLU A 133 -13.87 -1.26 5.50
N ASN A 134 -12.97 -2.10 6.00
CA ASN A 134 -12.52 -3.29 5.31
C ASN A 134 -13.46 -4.45 5.67
N LYS A 135 -14.26 -4.90 4.69
CA LYS A 135 -15.25 -5.97 4.85
C LYS A 135 -14.77 -7.25 4.17
N PRO A 136 -15.35 -8.43 4.48
CA PRO A 136 -14.99 -9.69 3.82
C PRO A 136 -15.10 -9.65 2.28
N GLU A 137 -16.09 -8.91 1.76
CA GLU A 137 -16.29 -8.66 0.33
C GLU A 137 -15.24 -7.71 -0.30
N GLY A 138 -14.37 -7.10 0.51
CA GLY A 138 -13.25 -6.28 0.10
C GLY A 138 -13.16 -4.95 0.84
N GLY A 139 -12.28 -4.09 0.33
CA GLY A 139 -12.14 -2.72 0.83
C GLY A 139 -10.84 -2.43 1.56
N GLY A 140 -10.01 -3.45 1.83
CA GLY A 140 -8.66 -3.27 2.37
C GLY A 140 -7.58 -4.10 1.68
N LEU A 141 -6.35 -3.89 2.14
CA LEU A 141 -5.16 -4.50 1.56
C LEU A 141 -4.96 -5.92 2.10
N LEU A 142 -4.75 -6.87 1.18
CA LEU A 142 -4.31 -8.21 1.50
C LEU A 142 -2.79 -8.27 1.45
N LEU A 143 -2.19 -8.77 2.51
CA LEU A 143 -0.74 -8.91 2.64
C LEU A 143 -0.35 -10.38 2.78
N ILE A 144 0.88 -10.69 2.38
CA ILE A 144 1.51 -11.98 2.64
C ILE A 144 2.59 -11.77 3.71
N PRO A 145 2.30 -12.07 4.99
CA PRO A 145 3.23 -11.80 6.09
C PRO A 145 4.60 -12.48 5.88
N GLY A 146 5.64 -11.75 6.27
CA GLY A 146 7.04 -12.20 6.25
C GLY A 146 7.68 -12.27 4.87
N THR A 147 7.04 -11.67 3.86
CA THR A 147 7.59 -11.67 2.48
C THR A 147 8.37 -10.40 2.12
N ASN A 148 8.32 -9.36 2.95
CA ASN A 148 8.95 -8.05 2.71
C ASN A 148 10.46 -8.09 2.39
N ARG A 149 11.22 -9.05 2.94
CA ARG A 149 12.68 -9.17 2.71
C ARG A 149 13.09 -10.29 1.73
N GLY A 150 12.18 -11.19 1.40
CA GLY A 150 12.45 -12.32 0.52
C GLY A 150 12.57 -11.92 -0.95
N LYS A 151 12.98 -12.87 -1.80
CA LYS A 151 12.92 -12.72 -3.25
C LYS A 151 11.50 -12.36 -3.70
N ASP A 152 11.36 -11.32 -4.53
CA ASP A 152 10.08 -10.98 -5.12
C ASP A 152 9.63 -12.12 -6.07
N ARG A 153 8.46 -12.69 -5.77
CA ARG A 153 7.84 -13.79 -6.52
C ARG A 153 6.96 -13.27 -7.66
N PHE A 154 6.66 -11.97 -7.64
CA PHE A 154 5.72 -11.32 -8.55
C PHE A 154 6.41 -10.40 -9.56
N ILE A 155 7.73 -10.24 -9.50
CA ILE A 155 8.49 -9.40 -10.44
C ILE A 155 8.20 -9.73 -11.91
N LYS A 156 8.09 -11.03 -12.24
CA LYS A 156 7.75 -11.50 -13.60
C LYS A 156 6.28 -11.28 -13.96
N HIS A 157 5.41 -11.07 -12.97
CA HIS A 157 4.00 -10.75 -13.23
C HIS A 157 3.85 -9.31 -13.70
N VAL A 158 4.64 -8.41 -13.13
CA VAL A 158 4.60 -6.99 -13.46
C VAL A 158 5.52 -6.67 -14.65
N TYR A 159 6.73 -7.23 -14.68
CA TYR A 159 7.80 -6.87 -15.63
C TYR A 159 8.27 -8.03 -16.52
N GLY A 160 7.51 -9.13 -16.59
CA GLY A 160 7.83 -10.24 -17.50
C GLY A 160 7.73 -9.86 -18.97
N SER A 161 8.48 -10.58 -19.81
CA SER A 161 8.33 -10.53 -21.27
C SER A 161 6.87 -10.81 -21.70
N PRO A 162 6.45 -10.41 -22.91
CA PRO A 162 5.10 -10.73 -23.41
C PRO A 162 4.76 -12.23 -23.35
N ALA A 163 5.75 -13.09 -23.61
CA ALA A 163 5.62 -14.54 -23.49
C ALA A 163 5.35 -14.98 -22.03
N GLU A 164 6.12 -14.47 -21.07
CA GLU A 164 5.93 -14.77 -19.64
C GLU A 164 4.56 -14.29 -19.13
N ARG A 165 4.12 -13.10 -19.55
CA ARG A 165 2.78 -12.58 -19.22
C ARG A 165 1.66 -13.43 -19.82
N THR A 166 1.86 -13.96 -21.03
CA THR A 166 0.90 -14.88 -21.68
C THR A 166 0.81 -16.21 -20.94
N ILE A 167 1.96 -16.81 -20.58
CA ILE A 167 2.01 -18.05 -19.77
C ILE A 167 1.28 -17.85 -18.44
N GLN A 168 1.41 -16.67 -17.81
CA GLN A 168 0.70 -16.39 -16.57
C GLN A 168 -0.81 -16.29 -16.75
N LYS A 169 -1.30 -15.61 -17.80
CA LYS A 169 -2.74 -15.56 -18.12
C LYS A 169 -3.31 -16.97 -18.28
N ILE A 170 -2.60 -17.83 -19.02
CA ILE A 170 -2.95 -19.26 -19.16
C ILE A 170 -2.97 -19.93 -17.79
N SER A 171 -1.92 -19.76 -16.97
CA SER A 171 -1.84 -20.39 -15.64
C SER A 171 -2.98 -19.97 -14.70
N ARG A 172 -3.48 -18.73 -14.81
CA ARG A 172 -4.63 -18.23 -14.04
C ARG A 172 -5.93 -18.90 -14.49
N ALA A 173 -6.13 -19.03 -15.81
CA ALA A 173 -7.31 -19.69 -16.39
C ALA A 173 -7.40 -21.16 -15.97
N PHE A 174 -6.26 -21.84 -15.79
CA PHE A 174 -6.19 -23.23 -15.33
C PHE A 174 -6.09 -23.38 -13.80
N HIS A 175 -6.30 -22.31 -13.02
CA HIS A 175 -6.24 -22.33 -11.56
C HIS A 175 -4.91 -22.83 -10.93
N ILE A 176 -3.80 -22.72 -11.66
CA ILE A 176 -2.46 -23.20 -11.24
C ILE A 176 -1.48 -22.06 -10.94
N SER A 177 -1.92 -20.80 -11.06
CA SER A 177 -1.07 -19.63 -10.86
C SER A 177 -0.53 -19.53 -9.42
N ILE A 178 0.62 -18.86 -9.26
CA ILE A 178 1.23 -18.62 -7.94
C ILE A 178 0.26 -17.86 -7.03
N SER A 179 -0.46 -16.87 -7.56
CA SER A 179 -1.49 -16.10 -6.84
C SER A 179 -2.55 -17.01 -6.22
N GLN A 180 -3.15 -17.89 -7.02
CA GLN A 180 -4.18 -18.83 -6.55
C GLN A 180 -3.63 -19.88 -5.58
N ARG A 181 -2.38 -20.33 -5.78
CA ARG A 181 -1.72 -21.25 -4.83
C ARG A 181 -1.48 -20.58 -3.48
N ILE A 182 -1.18 -19.29 -3.47
CA ILE A 182 -1.03 -18.51 -2.23
C ILE A 182 -2.40 -18.33 -1.58
N GLU A 183 -3.42 -17.94 -2.35
CA GLU A 183 -4.83 -17.81 -1.93
C GLU A 183 -5.41 -19.10 -1.33
N LYS A 184 -5.01 -20.27 -1.82
CA LYS A 184 -5.45 -21.57 -1.25
C LYS A 184 -4.67 -22.03 -0.02
N LYS A 185 -3.44 -21.54 0.22
CA LYS A 185 -2.50 -22.15 1.19
C LYS A 185 -2.20 -21.31 2.45
N ARG A 186 -2.62 -20.04 2.54
CA ARG A 186 -2.23 -19.17 3.66
C ARG A 186 -3.41 -18.61 4.43
N LYS A 187 -3.22 -18.44 5.75
CA LYS A 187 -4.02 -17.54 6.59
C LYS A 187 -3.72 -16.12 6.13
N PHE A 188 -4.63 -15.50 5.39
CA PHE A 188 -4.54 -14.08 5.09
C PHE A 188 -4.84 -13.28 6.34
N ILE A 189 -4.12 -12.18 6.52
CA ILE A 189 -4.49 -11.18 7.50
C ILE A 189 -4.98 -10.01 6.69
N PHE A 190 -6.26 -9.70 6.86
CA PHE A 190 -6.75 -8.39 6.49
C PHE A 190 -6.07 -7.40 7.42
N ALA A 191 -5.44 -6.37 6.87
CA ALA A 191 -5.09 -5.22 7.69
C ALA A 191 -6.41 -4.53 8.06
N THR A 192 -7.06 -5.03 9.11
CA THR A 192 -8.23 -4.44 9.77
C THR A 192 -7.78 -3.93 11.12
N ASP A 193 -8.43 -2.86 11.57
CA ASP A 193 -8.36 -2.42 12.95
C ASP A 193 -8.83 -3.52 13.92
#